data_AF-A0A928VJ32-F1
#
_entry.id   AF-A0A928VJ32-F1
#
_cell.length_a   1.000
_cell.length_b   1.000
_cell.length_c   1.000
_cell.angle_alpha   90.00
_cell.angle_beta   90.00
_cell.angle_gamma   90.00
#
_symmetry.space_group_name_H-M   'P 1'
#
loop_
_entity.id
_entity.type
_entity.pdbx_description
1 polymer ?
#
loop_
_entity_poly.entity_id
_entity_poly.type
_entity_poly.pdbx_seq_one_letter_code
_entity_poly.pdbx_strand_id
1 'polypeptide(L)'
;MSNFSPQFSPYPKPPLSYELRPWFGAISLKPVTLDDHQIWLDGEILSWHNLYHIELAQLDRIEIYGAAVSGIHGFYSSMFHQKSVKPEYAGILDELRVAIHEWLTRRSFYNSFKLLNWSYWMLLQGMNPIDVIWQHHKSLAKWSSCEKTQLQNLREWASINEINLVVRPR
;
A
#
# COMPACT_ATOMS: atom_id res chain seq x y z
N MET A 1 -28.45 29.54 31.27
CA MET A 1 -28.20 28.78 30.04
C MET A 1 -26.88 29.24 29.46
N SER A 2 -25.80 28.53 29.80
CA SER A 2 -24.43 28.84 29.38
C SER A 2 -24.08 28.01 28.14
N ASN A 3 -23.80 28.69 27.03
CA ASN A 3 -23.36 28.08 25.78
C ASN A 3 -21.98 27.44 25.97
N PHE A 4 -21.93 26.11 26.00
CA PHE A 4 -20.71 25.33 25.85
C PHE A 4 -20.40 25.24 24.35
N SER A 5 -19.47 26.06 23.87
CA SER A 5 -18.82 25.82 22.58
C SER A 5 -17.60 24.95 22.84
N PRO A 6 -17.55 23.68 22.39
CA PRO A 6 -16.32 22.92 22.51
C PRO A 6 -15.37 23.34 21.40
N GLN A 7 -14.29 24.03 21.77
CA GLN A 7 -13.10 24.19 20.93
C GLN A 7 -12.41 22.83 20.80
N PHE A 8 -12.86 22.01 19.86
CA PHE A 8 -12.07 20.88 19.38
C PHE A 8 -11.13 21.37 18.27
N SER A 9 -9.85 21.56 18.59
CA SER A 9 -8.80 21.46 17.58
C SER A 9 -8.51 19.97 17.38
N PRO A 10 -8.91 19.32 16.26
CA PRO A 10 -9.01 17.86 16.27
C PRO A 10 -7.75 17.10 15.84
N TYR A 11 -6.64 17.77 15.49
CA TYR A 11 -5.53 17.03 14.88
C TYR A 11 -4.19 17.28 15.60
N PRO A 12 -3.42 16.22 15.89
CA PRO A 12 -2.07 16.38 16.41
C PRO A 12 -1.25 17.20 15.42
N LYS A 13 -0.42 18.11 15.94
CA LYS A 13 0.62 18.78 15.15
C LYS A 13 1.38 17.71 14.37
N PRO A 14 1.69 17.93 13.08
CA PRO A 14 2.48 16.97 12.31
C PRO A 14 3.75 16.64 13.11
N PRO A 15 4.12 15.36 13.27
CA PRO A 15 5.30 15.01 14.04
C PRO A 15 6.50 15.76 13.46
N LEU A 16 7.31 16.32 14.37
CA LEU A 16 8.57 16.98 14.07
C LEU A 16 9.27 16.20 12.96
N SER A 17 9.52 16.85 11.83
CA SER A 17 10.20 16.25 10.69
C SER A 17 11.60 15.81 11.12
N TYR A 18 11.74 14.52 11.44
CA TYR A 18 13.06 13.90 11.47
C TYR A 18 13.57 13.92 10.03
N GLU A 19 14.54 14.79 9.77
CA GLU A 19 15.35 14.80 8.55
C GLU A 19 16.18 13.51 8.46
N LEU A 20 15.52 12.38 8.21
CA LEU A 20 16.20 11.15 7.83
C LEU A 20 16.64 11.32 6.37
N ARG A 21 17.97 11.40 6.19
CA ARG A 21 18.63 11.63 4.90
C ARG A 21 18.08 10.68 3.83
N PRO A 22 17.74 11.15 2.62
CA PRO A 22 16.78 10.46 1.73
C PRO A 22 17.28 9.20 1.01
N TRP A 23 18.43 8.64 1.37
CA TRP A 23 19.16 7.77 0.45
C TRP A 23 18.77 6.28 0.48
N PHE A 24 17.99 5.79 1.47
CA PHE A 24 17.78 4.34 1.64
C PHE A 24 16.38 3.86 2.09
N GLY A 25 15.31 4.63 1.88
CA GLY A 25 13.95 4.05 2.04
C GLY A 25 12.87 4.90 2.71
N ALA A 26 13.16 6.14 3.09
CA ALA A 26 12.13 7.04 3.65
C ALA A 26 11.13 7.60 2.61
N ILE A 27 11.25 7.23 1.32
CA ILE A 27 10.30 7.67 0.27
C ILE A 27 8.93 7.03 0.48
N SER A 28 8.87 5.79 0.96
CA SER A 28 7.63 5.07 1.20
C SER A 28 6.77 5.74 2.29
N LEU A 29 7.40 6.37 3.29
CA LEU A 29 6.72 7.11 4.35
C LEU A 29 6.32 8.55 3.96
N LYS A 30 6.74 9.02 2.78
CA LYS A 30 6.35 10.37 2.33
C LYS A 30 4.85 10.43 2.06
N PRO A 31 4.19 11.54 2.40
CA PRO A 31 2.82 11.80 1.99
C PRO A 31 2.65 11.65 0.47
N VAL A 32 1.57 11.00 0.06
CA VAL A 32 1.18 10.98 -1.34
C VAL A 32 0.49 12.29 -1.72
N THR A 33 0.73 12.73 -2.94
CA THR A 33 -0.06 13.78 -3.59
C THR A 33 -0.67 13.18 -4.85
N LEU A 34 -2.00 13.17 -4.93
CA LEU A 34 -2.76 12.73 -6.10
C LEU A 34 -3.50 13.94 -6.66
N ASP A 35 -3.31 14.25 -7.95
CA ASP A 35 -3.94 15.40 -8.63
C ASP A 35 -3.74 16.73 -7.87
N ASP A 36 -2.54 17.01 -7.35
CA ASP A 36 -2.20 18.18 -6.52
C ASP A 36 -2.90 18.26 -5.14
N HIS A 37 -3.48 17.16 -4.67
CA HIS A 37 -4.10 17.07 -3.36
C HIS A 37 -3.37 16.12 -2.42
N GLN A 38 -3.26 16.52 -1.16
CA GLN A 38 -2.91 15.61 -0.07
C GLN A 38 -4.15 14.80 0.34
N ILE A 39 -3.93 13.50 0.56
CA ILE A 39 -4.99 12.56 0.89
C ILE A 39 -4.86 12.13 2.34
N TRP A 40 -5.99 12.10 3.04
CA TRP A 40 -6.10 11.68 4.43
C TRP A 40 -7.14 10.56 4.54
N LEU A 41 -6.82 9.52 5.31
CA LEU A 41 -7.70 8.39 5.61
C LEU A 41 -7.85 8.29 7.14
N ASP A 42 -9.08 8.38 7.65
CA ASP A 42 -9.39 8.33 9.09
C ASP A 42 -8.54 9.28 9.96
N GLY A 43 -8.18 10.44 9.39
CA GLY A 43 -7.38 11.46 10.08
C GLY A 43 -5.86 11.25 9.99
N GLU A 44 -5.39 10.20 9.33
CA GLU A 44 -3.97 9.97 9.03
C GLU A 44 -3.62 10.37 7.59
N ILE A 45 -2.44 10.94 7.39
CA ILE A 45 -1.96 11.29 6.05
C ILE A 45 -1.55 10.03 5.28
N LEU A 46 -2.07 9.87 4.08
CA LEU A 46 -1.77 8.71 3.25
C LEU A 46 -0.31 8.78 2.78
N SER A 47 0.48 7.77 3.11
CA SER A 47 1.84 7.60 2.63
C SER A 47 1.88 6.79 1.33
N TRP A 48 2.98 6.86 0.59
CA TRP A 48 3.19 5.98 -0.57
C TRP A 48 3.17 4.50 -0.20
N HIS A 49 3.72 4.14 0.95
CA HIS A 49 3.73 2.78 1.48
C HIS A 49 2.30 2.24 1.62
N ASN A 50 1.45 3.01 2.29
CA ASN A 50 0.06 2.65 2.52
C ASN A 50 -0.70 2.58 1.19
N LEU A 51 -0.44 3.51 0.26
CA LEU A 51 -1.06 3.48 -1.05
C LEU A 51 -0.72 2.19 -1.83
N TYR A 52 0.54 1.72 -1.80
CA TYR A 52 0.89 0.44 -2.45
C TYR A 52 0.11 -0.73 -1.88
N HIS A 53 -0.07 -0.78 -0.56
CA HIS A 53 -0.86 -1.83 0.07
C HIS A 53 -2.35 -1.72 -0.26
N ILE A 54 -2.91 -0.51 -0.37
CA ILE A 54 -4.29 -0.29 -0.82
C ILE A 54 -4.48 -0.73 -2.28
N GLU A 55 -3.53 -0.42 -3.16
CA GLU A 55 -3.54 -0.85 -4.56
C GLU A 55 -3.49 -2.39 -4.64
N LEU A 56 -2.61 -3.02 -3.87
CA LEU A 56 -2.52 -4.49 -3.78
C LEU A 56 -3.78 -5.13 -3.20
N ALA A 57 -4.43 -4.50 -2.21
CA ALA A 57 -5.67 -4.98 -1.60
C ALA A 57 -6.83 -5.10 -2.59
N GLN A 58 -6.79 -4.31 -3.66
CA GLN A 58 -7.79 -4.30 -4.72
C GLN A 58 -7.52 -5.34 -5.81
N LEU A 59 -6.33 -5.97 -5.81
CA LEU A 59 -5.98 -7.01 -6.76
C LEU A 59 -6.40 -8.38 -6.23
N ASP A 60 -6.72 -9.29 -7.17
CA ASP A 60 -6.91 -10.70 -6.86
C ASP A 60 -5.69 -11.24 -6.08
N ARG A 61 -5.95 -12.10 -5.08
CA ARG A 61 -4.89 -12.92 -4.48
C ARG A 61 -4.29 -13.82 -5.56
N ILE A 62 -2.99 -14.01 -5.50
CA ILE A 62 -2.30 -14.93 -6.40
C ILE A 62 -1.96 -16.20 -5.63
N GLU A 63 -2.08 -17.35 -6.27
CA GLU A 63 -1.73 -18.63 -5.68
C GLU A 63 -0.39 -19.10 -6.21
N ILE A 64 0.54 -19.35 -5.29
CA ILE A 64 1.93 -19.74 -5.58
C ILE A 64 2.36 -20.80 -4.58
N TYR A 65 2.82 -21.95 -5.08
CA TYR A 65 3.21 -23.10 -4.27
C TYR A 65 2.14 -23.54 -3.25
N GLY A 66 0.85 -23.43 -3.63
CA GLY A 66 -0.29 -23.75 -2.75
C GLY A 66 -0.55 -22.73 -1.64
N ALA A 67 0.14 -21.58 -1.65
CA ALA A 67 -0.09 -20.46 -0.75
C ALA A 67 -0.80 -19.31 -1.46
N ALA A 68 -1.76 -18.69 -0.78
CA ALA A 68 -2.38 -17.46 -1.23
C ALA A 68 -1.52 -16.26 -0.80
N VAL A 69 -1.12 -15.45 -1.77
CA VAL A 69 -0.25 -14.28 -1.58
C VAL A 69 -1.09 -13.04 -1.85
N SER A 70 -1.13 -12.12 -0.90
CA SER A 70 -1.97 -10.90 -0.95
C SER A 70 -1.15 -9.64 -1.25
N GLY A 71 0.11 -9.59 -0.82
CA GLY A 71 0.91 -8.37 -0.80
C GLY A 71 0.53 -7.44 0.36
N ILE A 72 -0.18 -7.93 1.38
CA ILE A 72 -0.52 -7.17 2.59
C ILE A 72 0.02 -7.90 3.81
N HIS A 73 0.80 -7.18 4.61
CA HIS A 73 1.33 -7.72 5.85
C HIS A 73 0.19 -8.01 6.84
N GLY A 74 0.21 -9.18 7.46
CA GLY A 74 -0.84 -9.66 8.36
C GLY A 74 -1.17 -8.75 9.54
N PHE A 75 -0.31 -7.79 9.91
CA PHE A 75 -0.56 -6.87 11.03
C PHE A 75 -1.52 -5.71 10.69
N TYR A 76 -1.57 -5.30 9.41
CA TYR A 76 -2.47 -4.23 8.92
C TYR A 76 -3.58 -4.77 8.02
N SER A 77 -3.66 -6.09 7.83
CA SER A 77 -4.65 -6.68 6.91
C SER A 77 -6.08 -6.30 7.24
N SER A 78 -6.40 -6.09 8.53
CA SER A 78 -7.75 -5.72 8.99
C SER A 78 -8.13 -4.30 8.57
N MET A 79 -7.17 -3.42 8.30
CA MET A 79 -7.40 -2.10 7.71
C MET A 79 -7.67 -2.18 6.20
N PHE A 80 -7.29 -3.29 5.55
CA PHE A 80 -7.37 -3.42 4.09
C PHE A 80 -8.37 -4.49 3.60
N HIS A 81 -8.87 -5.33 4.51
CA HIS A 81 -9.80 -6.42 4.20
C HIS A 81 -10.84 -6.63 5.31
N GLN A 82 -12.10 -6.82 4.93
CA GLN A 82 -13.23 -7.07 5.85
C GLN A 82 -13.17 -8.42 6.60
N LYS A 83 -12.33 -9.37 6.16
CA LYS A 83 -12.18 -10.69 6.81
C LYS A 83 -10.82 -10.76 7.49
N SER A 84 -10.78 -11.33 8.71
CA SER A 84 -9.52 -11.60 9.41
C SER A 84 -8.59 -12.41 8.51
N VAL A 85 -7.48 -11.83 8.10
CA VAL A 85 -6.46 -12.57 7.36
C VAL A 85 -5.68 -13.34 8.41
N LYS A 86 -5.91 -14.65 8.48
CA LYS A 86 -4.88 -15.51 9.06
C LYS A 86 -3.64 -15.25 8.20
N PRO A 87 -2.47 -14.92 8.75
CA PRO A 87 -1.26 -14.77 7.94
C PRO A 87 -1.08 -16.06 7.15
N GLU A 88 -1.31 -15.97 5.84
CA GLU A 88 -1.62 -17.15 5.00
C GLU A 88 -0.37 -17.92 4.55
N TYR A 89 0.82 -17.55 5.06
CA TYR A 89 2.15 -18.18 5.02
C TYR A 89 3.24 -17.13 4.68
N ALA A 90 4.50 -17.58 4.60
CA ALA A 90 5.76 -16.83 4.60
C ALA A 90 5.66 -15.40 4.04
N GLY A 91 5.85 -14.41 4.91
CA GLY A 91 5.84 -12.99 4.56
C GLY A 91 6.76 -12.63 3.39
N ILE A 92 7.76 -13.46 3.08
CA ILE A 92 8.62 -13.30 1.91
C ILE A 92 7.87 -13.23 0.57
N LEU A 93 6.78 -13.99 0.38
CA LEU A 93 6.00 -13.97 -0.87
C LEU A 93 5.20 -12.68 -0.98
N ASP A 94 4.60 -12.22 0.13
CA ASP A 94 3.89 -10.94 0.18
C ASP A 94 4.87 -9.78 -0.06
N GLU A 95 6.05 -9.82 0.56
CA GLU A 95 7.08 -8.80 0.40
C GLU A 95 7.62 -8.74 -1.02
N LEU A 96 7.82 -9.89 -1.67
CA LEU A 96 8.19 -9.91 -3.07
C LEU A 96 7.06 -9.37 -3.95
N ARG A 97 5.80 -9.74 -3.69
CA ARG A 97 4.65 -9.18 -4.43
C ARG A 97 4.56 -7.67 -4.27
N VAL A 98 4.79 -7.13 -3.08
CA VAL A 98 4.87 -5.68 -2.82
C VAL A 98 6.01 -5.05 -3.61
N ALA A 99 7.21 -5.62 -3.55
CA ALA A 99 8.38 -5.10 -4.26
C ALA A 99 8.18 -5.09 -5.79
N ILE A 100 7.53 -6.12 -6.34
CA ILE A 100 7.16 -6.16 -7.76
C ILE A 100 6.18 -5.04 -8.09
N HIS A 101 5.13 -4.88 -7.28
CA HIS A 101 4.11 -3.86 -7.49
C HIS A 101 4.69 -2.43 -7.44
N GLU A 102 5.54 -2.16 -6.44
CA GLU A 102 6.27 -0.91 -6.30
C GLU A 102 7.17 -0.65 -7.52
N TRP A 103 7.90 -1.66 -7.99
CA TRP A 103 8.78 -1.55 -9.15
C TRP A 103 8.02 -1.30 -10.46
N LEU A 104 6.86 -1.95 -10.65
CA LEU A 104 6.05 -1.80 -11.86
C LEU A 104 5.33 -0.44 -11.91
N THR A 105 4.73 -0.02 -10.79
CA THR A 105 3.94 1.22 -10.76
C THR A 105 4.82 2.45 -10.65
N ARG A 106 5.96 2.36 -9.94
CA ARG A 106 6.78 3.51 -9.57
C ARG A 106 8.27 3.13 -9.61
N ARG A 107 8.83 3.07 -10.82
CA ARG A 107 10.25 2.72 -11.02
C ARG A 107 11.18 3.69 -10.31
N SER A 108 12.00 3.17 -9.41
CA SER A 108 13.09 3.91 -8.75
C SER A 108 14.27 2.98 -8.48
N PHE A 109 15.46 3.54 -8.27
CA PHE A 109 16.64 2.74 -7.90
C PHE A 109 16.39 1.93 -6.61
N TYR A 110 15.75 2.56 -5.63
CA TYR A 110 15.37 1.92 -4.38
C TYR A 110 14.42 0.73 -4.59
N ASN A 111 13.36 0.90 -5.40
CA ASN A 111 12.41 -0.18 -5.67
C ASN A 111 13.05 -1.32 -6.47
N SER A 112 13.97 -1.02 -7.38
CA SER A 112 14.76 -2.04 -8.08
C SER A 112 15.65 -2.83 -7.11
N PHE A 113 16.34 -2.16 -6.19
CA PHE A 113 17.15 -2.82 -5.16
C PHE A 113 16.31 -3.69 -4.23
N LYS A 114 15.16 -3.18 -3.79
CA LYS A 114 14.20 -3.93 -2.96
C LYS A 114 13.71 -5.18 -3.68
N LEU A 115 13.33 -5.07 -4.96
CA LEU A 115 12.92 -6.22 -5.79
C LEU A 115 14.03 -7.26 -5.90
N LEU A 116 15.27 -6.84 -6.17
CA LEU A 116 16.42 -7.75 -6.26
C LEU A 116 16.69 -8.46 -4.94
N ASN A 117 16.64 -7.76 -3.79
CA ASN A 117 16.85 -8.36 -2.47
C ASN A 117 15.81 -9.43 -2.15
N TRP A 118 14.52 -9.14 -2.36
CA TRP A 118 13.47 -10.12 -2.10
C TRP A 118 13.52 -11.29 -3.07
N SER A 119 13.86 -11.04 -4.34
CA SER A 119 14.05 -12.11 -5.33
C SER A 119 15.23 -13.01 -4.97
N TYR A 120 16.34 -12.42 -4.52
CA TYR A 120 17.52 -13.16 -4.07
C TYR A 120 17.22 -14.01 -2.84
N TRP A 121 16.52 -13.45 -1.84
CA TRP A 121 16.13 -14.22 -0.65
C TRP A 121 15.18 -15.36 -1.00
N MET A 122 14.23 -15.15 -1.91
CA MET A 122 13.33 -16.20 -2.38
C MET A 122 14.10 -17.36 -3.07
N LEU A 123 15.10 -17.03 -3.89
CA LEU A 123 16.00 -18.02 -4.49
C LEU A 123 16.77 -18.82 -3.44
N LEU A 124 17.25 -18.18 -2.36
CA LEU A 124 17.90 -18.87 -1.24
C LEU A 124 16.97 -19.86 -0.51
N GLN A 125 15.65 -19.66 -0.59
CA GLN A 125 14.65 -20.58 -0.05
C GLN A 125 14.22 -21.67 -1.05
N GLY A 126 14.87 -21.75 -2.22
CA GLY A 126 14.55 -22.73 -3.26
C GLY A 126 13.27 -22.42 -4.05
N MET A 127 12.79 -21.17 -3.98
CA MET A 127 11.58 -20.73 -4.66
C MET A 127 11.92 -19.82 -5.85
N ASN A 128 11.15 -19.90 -6.94
CA ASN A 128 11.39 -19.12 -8.16
C ASN A 128 10.61 -17.78 -8.15
N PRO A 129 11.30 -16.63 -8.08
CA PRO A 129 10.63 -15.31 -8.04
C PRO A 129 9.86 -14.98 -9.32
N ILE A 130 10.18 -15.63 -10.45
CA ILE A 130 9.46 -15.43 -11.72
C ILE A 130 7.99 -15.81 -11.58
N ASP A 131 7.67 -16.82 -10.77
CA ASP A 131 6.29 -17.27 -10.56
C ASP A 131 5.44 -16.14 -9.95
N VAL A 132 6.02 -15.37 -9.02
CA VAL A 132 5.37 -14.21 -8.38
C VAL A 132 5.19 -13.08 -9.37
N ILE A 133 6.21 -12.79 -10.18
CA ILE A 133 6.15 -11.75 -11.23
C ILE A 133 5.03 -12.08 -12.23
N TRP A 134 4.97 -13.30 -12.72
CA TRP A 134 4.01 -13.74 -13.72
C TRP A 134 2.57 -13.67 -13.21
N GLN A 135 2.31 -14.25 -12.04
CA GLN A 135 0.97 -14.23 -11.44
C GLN A 135 0.54 -12.81 -11.06
N HIS A 136 1.46 -11.98 -10.55
CA HIS A 136 1.16 -10.58 -10.27
C HIS A 136 0.80 -9.81 -11.54
N HIS A 137 1.54 -10.01 -12.64
CA HIS A 137 1.24 -9.37 -13.91
C HIS A 137 -0.14 -9.76 -14.44
N LYS A 138 -0.54 -11.04 -14.33
CA LYS A 138 -1.90 -11.48 -14.64
C LYS A 138 -2.96 -10.78 -13.78
N SER A 139 -2.70 -10.62 -12.48
CA SER A 139 -3.62 -9.91 -11.58
C SER A 139 -3.77 -8.43 -11.95
N LEU A 140 -2.67 -7.78 -12.37
CA LEU A 140 -2.67 -6.39 -12.81
C LEU A 140 -3.44 -6.20 -14.12
N ALA A 141 -3.28 -7.10 -15.10
CA ALA A 141 -3.95 -6.99 -16.40
C ALA A 141 -5.49 -6.95 -16.26
N LYS A 142 -6.03 -7.65 -15.25
CA LYS A 142 -7.46 -7.60 -14.91
C LYS A 142 -7.89 -6.29 -14.24
N TRP A 143 -6.97 -5.62 -13.54
CA TRP A 143 -7.24 -4.37 -12.83
C TRP A 143 -7.08 -3.15 -13.75
N SER A 144 -6.10 -3.17 -14.65
CA SER A 144 -5.82 -2.08 -15.61
C SER A 144 -6.87 -1.91 -16.70
N SER A 145 -7.84 -2.83 -16.83
CA SER A 145 -8.99 -2.65 -17.72
C SER A 145 -10.03 -1.66 -17.18
N CYS A 146 -9.80 -1.05 -16.01
CA CYS A 146 -10.65 -0.02 -15.43
C CYS A 146 -10.09 1.37 -15.76
N GLU A 147 -10.81 2.18 -16.57
CA GLU A 147 -10.45 3.56 -16.91
C GLU A 147 -10.68 4.55 -15.74
N LYS A 148 -10.23 4.21 -14.54
CA LYS A 148 -10.37 5.05 -13.34
C LYS A 148 -9.05 5.68 -12.96
N THR A 149 -9.09 6.95 -12.53
CA THR A 149 -7.92 7.59 -11.93
C THR A 149 -7.58 6.94 -10.57
N GLN A 150 -6.34 7.06 -10.11
CA GLN A 150 -5.95 6.54 -8.79
C GLN A 150 -6.81 7.12 -7.66
N LEU A 151 -7.19 8.40 -7.75
CA LEU A 151 -8.07 9.04 -6.79
C LEU A 151 -9.50 8.47 -6.82
N GLN A 152 -10.02 8.11 -8.01
CA GLN A 152 -11.32 7.46 -8.14
C GLN A 152 -11.31 6.05 -7.54
N ASN A 153 -10.28 5.24 -7.83
CA ASN A 153 -10.11 3.92 -7.23
C ASN A 153 -10.02 4.01 -5.69
N LEU A 154 -9.27 4.99 -5.19
CA LEU A 154 -9.13 5.19 -3.75
C LEU A 154 -10.43 5.62 -3.09
N ARG A 155 -11.24 6.48 -3.73
CA ARG A 155 -12.57 6.88 -3.24
C ARG A 155 -13.54 5.71 -3.16
N GLU A 156 -13.55 4.87 -4.20
CA GLU A 156 -14.38 3.67 -4.23
C GLU A 156 -13.96 2.67 -3.15
N TRP A 157 -12.65 2.40 -3.05
CA TRP A 157 -12.10 1.54 -2.00
C TRP A 157 -12.45 2.06 -0.60
N ALA A 158 -12.28 3.37 -0.35
CA ALA A 158 -12.63 3.96 0.94
C ALA A 158 -14.13 3.86 1.24
N SER A 159 -14.98 4.09 0.23
CA SER A 159 -16.44 3.94 0.37
C SER A 159 -16.86 2.51 0.70
N ILE A 160 -16.25 1.50 0.08
CA ILE A 160 -16.55 0.08 0.33
C ILE A 160 -16.13 -0.35 1.73
N ASN A 161 -15.04 0.22 2.25
CA ASN A 161 -14.48 -0.10 3.56
C ASN A 161 -14.92 0.85 4.67
N GLU A 162 -15.86 1.76 4.39
CA GLU A 162 -16.38 2.76 5.34
C GLU A 162 -15.27 3.65 5.96
N ILE A 163 -14.21 3.90 5.20
CA ILE A 163 -13.07 4.73 5.61
C ILE A 163 -13.34 6.20 5.25
N ASN A 164 -13.09 7.10 6.20
CA ASN A 164 -13.26 8.53 5.97
C ASN A 164 -12.10 9.08 5.13
N LEU A 165 -12.36 9.35 3.84
CA LEU A 165 -11.40 9.95 2.93
C LEU A 165 -11.58 11.46 2.83
N VAL A 166 -10.53 12.22 3.15
CA VAL A 166 -10.49 13.67 3.01
C VAL A 166 -9.42 14.06 2.00
N VAL A 167 -9.81 14.89 1.02
CA VAL A 167 -8.92 15.44 -0.02
C VAL A 167 -8.67 16.91 0.31
N ARG A 168 -7.40 17.32 0.42
CA ARG A 168 -7.03 18.72 0.70
C ARG A 168 -6.08 19.24 -0.37
N PRO A 169 -6.23 20.50 -0.83
CA PRO A 169 -5.24 21.11 -1.69
C PRO A 169 -3.89 21.16 -0.96
N ARG A 170 -2.81 20.97 -1.72
CA ARG A 170 -1.44 20.98 -1.20
C ARG A 170 -0.99 22.36 -0.73
#